data_AF-A0A1V5THW3-F1
#
_entry.id   AF-A0A1V5THW3-F1
#
_cell.length_a   1.000
_cell.length_b   1.000
_cell.length_c   1.000
_cell.angle_alpha   90.00
_cell.angle_beta   90.00
_cell.angle_gamma   90.00
#
_symmetry.space_group_name_H-M   'P 1'
#
loop_
_entity.id
_entity.type
_entity.pdbx_description
1 polymer ?
#
loop_
_entity_poly.entity_id
_entity_poly.type
_entity_poly.pdbx_seq_one_letter_code
_entity_poly.pdbx_strand_id
1 'polypeptide(L)' 'MAKFVSFLYPLARTANDIEKISSGNPKRIARRAKNKFLSRKVLSLIYRWSES' A
#
# COMPACT_ATOMS: atom_id res chain seq x y z
N MET A 1 -8.61 -15.83 18.87
CA MET A 1 -8.26 -15.95 17.44
C MET A 1 -8.24 -14.62 16.69
N ALA A 2 -9.34 -13.86 16.64
CA ALA A 2 -9.40 -12.61 15.85
C ALA A 2 -8.25 -11.61 16.11
N LYS A 3 -7.85 -11.39 17.37
CA LYS A 3 -6.78 -10.45 17.74
C LYS A 3 -5.38 -10.83 17.23
N PHE A 4 -5.09 -12.13 17.16
CA PHE A 4 -3.81 -12.64 16.65
C PHE A 4 -3.76 -12.53 15.13
N VAL A 5 -4.86 -12.87 14.46
CA VAL A 5 -4.96 -12.76 12.99
C VAL A 5 -4.91 -11.29 12.56
N SER A 6 -5.54 -10.37 13.31
CA SER A 6 -5.47 -8.93 13.05
C SER A 6 -4.07 -8.33 13.26
N PHE A 7 -3.22 -8.97 14.05
CA PHE A 7 -1.82 -8.58 14.26
C PHE A 7 -0.89 -9.16 13.19
N LEU A 8 -1.09 -10.42 12.81
CA LEU A 8 -0.28 -11.10 11.80
C LEU A 8 -0.55 -10.59 10.39
N TYR A 9 -1.77 -10.13 10.10
CA TYR A 9 -2.15 -9.61 8.78
C TYR A 9 -1.31 -8.41 8.30
N PRO A 10 -1.14 -7.32 9.08
CA PRO A 10 -0.26 -6.22 8.69
C PRO A 10 1.21 -6.63 8.60
N LEU A 11 1.68 -7.55 9.45
CA LEU A 11 3.06 -8.06 9.41
C LEU A 11 3.35 -8.90 8.15
N ALA A 12 2.44 -9.79 7.77
CA ALA A 12 2.56 -10.54 6.52
C ALA A 12 2.52 -9.60 5.30
N ARG A 13 1.79 -8.49 5.39
CA ARG A 13 1.73 -7.49 4.33
C ARG A 13 3.03 -6.69 4.20
N THR A 14 3.64 -6.29 5.30
CA THR A 14 4.95 -5.63 5.29
C THR A 14 6.06 -6.57 4.84
N ALA A 15 6.05 -7.84 5.28
CA ALA A 15 7.00 -8.85 4.82
C ALA A 15 6.92 -9.05 3.29
N ASN A 16 5.72 -9.19 2.73
CA ASN A 16 5.53 -9.28 1.28
C ASN A 16 5.94 -8.02 0.52
N ASP A 17 5.71 -6.83 1.09
CA ASP A 17 6.16 -5.58 0.48
C ASP A 17 7.70 -5.50 0.49
N ILE A 18 8.36 -5.92 1.58
CA ILE A 18 9.84 -6.00 1.70
C ILE A 18 10.41 -7.04 0.73
N GLU A 19 9.81 -8.21 0.62
CA GLU A 19 10.22 -9.27 -0.30
C GLU A 19 10.09 -8.83 -1.77
N LYS A 20 9.03 -8.09 -2.09
CA LYS A 20 8.92 -7.47 -3.42
C LYS A 20 9.96 -6.39 -3.64
N ILE A 21 10.34 -5.64 -2.61
CA ILE A 21 11.42 -4.65 -2.67
C ILE A 21 12.78 -5.34 -2.88
N SER A 22 13.04 -6.46 -2.19
CA SER A 22 14.27 -7.23 -2.26
C SER A 22 14.38 -8.11 -3.51
N SER A 23 13.26 -8.44 -4.19
CA SER A 23 13.21 -9.22 -5.45
C SER A 23 13.97 -8.58 -6.63
N GLY A 24 14.58 -7.41 -6.44
CA GLY A 24 15.59 -6.86 -7.33
C GLY A 24 15.03 -6.19 -8.60
N ASN A 25 13.71 -5.96 -8.69
CA ASN A 25 13.12 -5.25 -9.82
C ASN A 25 12.63 -3.84 -9.41
N PRO A 26 13.56 -2.88 -9.18
CA PRO A 26 13.28 -1.53 -8.66
C PRO A 26 12.22 -0.78 -9.47
N LYS A 27 12.14 -1.06 -10.78
CA LYS A 27 11.14 -0.48 -11.68
C LYS A 27 9.71 -0.88 -11.32
N ARG A 28 9.47 -2.14 -10.95
CA ARG A 28 8.12 -2.63 -10.55
C ARG A 28 7.72 -2.09 -9.18
N ILE A 29 8.68 -1.99 -8.26
CA ILE A 29 8.50 -1.43 -6.90
C ILE A 29 8.15 0.05 -6.98
N ALA A 30 8.97 0.84 -7.68
CA ALA A 30 8.75 2.28 -7.86
C ALA A 30 7.40 2.57 -8.52
N ARG A 31 7.00 1.78 -9.53
CA ARG A 31 5.69 1.90 -10.17
C ARG A 31 4.53 1.61 -9.20
N ARG A 32 4.65 0.60 -8.34
CA ARG A 32 3.64 0.30 -7.31
C ARG A 32 3.57 1.39 -6.23
N ALA A 33 4.71 1.86 -5.75
CA ALA A 33 4.78 2.95 -4.77
C ALA A 33 4.15 4.24 -5.33
N LYS A 34 4.51 4.60 -6.56
CA LYS A 34 3.93 5.74 -7.29
C LYS A 34 2.42 5.59 -7.44
N ASN A 35 1.92 4.42 -7.85
CA ASN A 35 0.48 4.19 -7.96
C ASN A 35 -0.22 4.26 -6.60
N LYS A 36 0.37 3.70 -5.52
CA LYS A 36 -0.21 3.76 -4.17
C LYS A 36 -0.31 5.20 -3.65
N PHE A 37 0.71 6.02 -3.91
CA PHE A 37 0.73 7.43 -3.56
C PHE A 37 -0.27 8.23 -4.40
N LEU A 38 -0.26 8.03 -5.72
CA LEU A 38 -1.17 8.71 -6.65
C LEU A 38 -2.63 8.36 -6.35
N SER A 39 -2.96 7.08 -6.15
CA SER A 39 -4.32 6.66 -5.78
C SER A 39 -4.78 7.27 -4.46
N ARG A 40 -3.91 7.36 -3.44
CA ARG A 40 -4.26 8.03 -2.18
C ARG A 40 -4.52 9.52 -2.37
N LYS A 41 -3.69 10.19 -3.16
CA LYS A 41 -3.85 11.62 -3.45
C LYS A 41 -5.10 11.89 -4.28
N VAL A 42 -5.36 11.09 -5.31
CA VAL A 42 -6.57 11.16 -6.14
C VAL A 42 -7.81 10.89 -5.30
N LEU A 43 -7.83 9.84 -4.46
CA LEU A 43 -8.94 9.59 -3.54
C LEU A 43 -9.19 10.76 -2.60
N SER A 44 -8.13 11.34 -2.00
CA SER A 44 -8.29 12.50 -1.12
C SER A 44 -8.87 13.72 -1.84
N LEU A 45 -8.54 13.90 -3.12
CA LEU A 45 -9.10 14.98 -3.95
C LEU A 45 -10.56 14.72 -4.29
N ILE A 46 -10.92 13.48 -4.63
CA ILE A 46 -12.31 13.08 -4.92
C ILE A 46 -13.19 13.27 -3.67
N TYR A 47 -12.74 12.83 -2.49
CA TYR A 47 -13.47 13.05 -1.24
C TYR A 47 -13.69 14.54 -0.98
N ARG A 48 -12.64 15.36 -1.09
CA ARG A 48 -12.73 16.80 -0.90
C ARG A 48 -13.70 17.47 -1.90
N TRP A 49 -13.75 16.98 -3.13
CA TRP A 49 -14.65 17.50 -4.16
C TRP A 49 -16.10 17.07 -3.95
N SER A 50 -16.34 15.90 -3.33
CA SER A 50 -17.69 15.43 -2.97
C SER A 50 -18.32 16.21 -1.82
N GLU A 51 -17.50 16.89 -1.00
CA GLU A 51 -17.93 17.72 0.13
C GLU A 51 -18.05 19.22 -0.24
N SER A 52 -17.83 19.58 -1.51
CA SER A 52 -17.94 20.94 -2.07
C SER A 52 -19.20 21.09 -2.91
#